data_AF-A0A8S2XTA0-F1
#
_entry.id   AF-A0A8S2XTA0-F1
#
_cell.length_a   1.000
_cell.length_b   1.000
_cell.length_c   1.000
_cell.angle_alpha   90.00
_cell.angle_beta   90.00
_cell.angle_gamma   90.00
#
_symmetry.space_group_name_H-M   'P 1'
#
loop_
_entity.id
_entity.type
_entity.pdbx_description
1 polymer ?
#
loop_
_entity_poly.entity_id
_entity_poly.type
_entity_poly.pdbx_seq_one_letter_code
_entity_poly.pdbx_strand_id
1 'polypeptide(L)' 'PSSKQLASNRLRTRQQRHDEAVIEYYTDIMKLCKLVDPHITDASKLDHLYHGLKSSLMKDVLREAPATPAEFLDKARHEE' A
#
# COMPACT_ATOMS: atom_id res chain seq x y z
N PRO A 1 11.63 19.33 9.97
CA PRO A 1 11.42 17.87 9.99
C PRO A 1 12.30 17.23 8.92
N SER A 2 12.94 16.09 9.20
CA SER A 2 13.74 15.41 8.17
C SER A 2 12.83 14.80 7.09
N SER A 3 13.35 14.65 5.86
CA SER A 3 12.60 14.04 4.76
C SER A 3 12.08 12.64 5.12
N LYS A 4 12.83 11.90 5.94
CA LYS A 4 12.46 10.58 6.48
C LYS A 4 11.22 10.65 7.39
N GLN A 5 11.14 11.64 8.28
CA GLN A 5 9.99 11.82 9.17
C GLN A 5 8.73 12.20 8.41
N LEU A 6 8.86 13.07 7.39
CA LEU A 6 7.74 13.44 6.52
C LEU A 6 7.23 12.22 5.73
N ALA A 7 8.13 11.39 5.21
CA ALA A 7 7.78 10.16 4.53
C ALA A 7 7.07 9.16 5.45
N SER A 8 7.53 9.01 6.69
CA SER A 8 6.92 8.12 7.68
C SER A 8 5.50 8.57 8.06
N ASN A 9 5.32 9.88 8.27
CA ASN A 9 3.98 10.43 8.52
C ASN A 9 3.06 10.20 7.32
N ARG A 10 3.53 10.48 6.11
CA ARG A 10 2.76 10.29 4.88
C ARG A 10 2.39 8.82 4.68
N LEU A 11 3.33 7.90 4.88
CA LEU A 11 3.09 6.45 4.78
C LEU A 11 1.99 6.00 5.73
N ARG A 12 2.01 6.47 6.99
CA ARG A 12 0.99 6.13 8.00
C ARG A 12 -0.40 6.67 7.65
N THR A 13 -0.49 7.84 7.03
CA THR A 13 -1.77 8.48 6.70
C THR A 13 -2.21 8.24 5.26
N ARG A 14 -1.51 7.40 4.49
CA ARG A 14 -1.75 7.25 3.07
C ARG A 14 -2.99 6.37 2.82
N GLN A 15 -4.01 6.99 2.24
CA GLN A 15 -5.27 6.35 1.86
C GLN A 15 -5.41 6.42 0.34
N GLN A 16 -5.82 5.34 -0.32
CA GLN A 16 -6.16 5.31 -1.74
C GLN A 16 -7.35 6.24 -1.96
N ARG A 17 -7.21 7.20 -2.89
CA ARG A 17 -8.32 8.10 -3.22
C ARG A 17 -9.39 7.35 -4.02
N HIS A 18 -10.61 7.86 -4.00
CA HIS A 18 -11.73 7.27 -4.74
C HIS A 18 -11.45 7.14 -6.26
N ASP A 19 -10.79 8.14 -6.82
CA ASP A 19 -10.43 8.27 -8.24
C ASP A 19 -9.02 7.76 -8.58
N GLU A 20 -8.28 7.29 -7.58
CA GLU A 20 -6.91 6.84 -7.76
C GLU A 20 -6.85 5.34 -8.07
N ALA A 21 -6.14 5.02 -9.15
CA ALA A 21 -5.91 3.63 -9.52
C ALA A 21 -5.02 2.93 -8.48
N VAL A 22 -5.30 1.65 -8.23
CA VAL A 22 -4.60 0.87 -7.21
C VAL A 22 -3.10 0.75 -7.50
N ILE A 23 -2.70 0.77 -8.77
CA ILE A 23 -1.29 0.76 -9.17
C ILE A 23 -0.56 2.05 -8.77
N GLU A 24 -1.23 3.20 -8.82
CA GLU A 24 -0.65 4.48 -8.41
C GLU A 24 -0.49 4.53 -6.90
N TYR A 25 -1.54 4.12 -6.17
CA TYR A 25 -1.52 3.95 -4.72
C TYR A 25 -0.39 3.02 -4.27
N TYR A 26 -0.31 1.82 -4.85
CA TYR A 26 0.73 0.84 -4.58
C TYR A 26 2.14 1.40 -4.80
N THR A 27 2.35 2.04 -5.95
CA THR A 27 3.67 2.59 -6.31
C THR A 27 4.11 3.68 -5.33
N ASP A 28 3.18 4.52 -4.86
CA ASP A 28 3.48 5.55 -3.86
C ASP A 28 3.83 4.94 -2.50
N ILE A 29 3.08 3.93 -2.03
CA ILE A 29 3.39 3.19 -0.80
C ILE A 29 4.79 2.54 -0.91
N MET A 30 5.11 1.85 -2.01
CA MET A 30 6.44 1.23 -2.19
C MET A 30 7.58 2.26 -2.13
N LYS A 31 7.40 3.43 -2.75
CA LYS A 31 8.38 4.53 -2.69
C LYS A 31 8.55 5.07 -1.28
N LEU A 32 7.45 5.27 -0.56
CA LEU A 32 7.46 5.74 0.83
C LEU A 32 8.12 4.72 1.76
N CYS A 33 7.78 3.44 1.63
CA CYS A 33 8.42 2.33 2.33
C CYS A 33 9.94 2.36 2.13
N LYS A 34 10.42 2.39 0.89
CA LYS A 34 11.86 2.45 0.58
C LYS A 34 12.56 3.68 1.15
N LEU A 35 11.87 4.83 1.21
CA LEU A 35 12.42 6.08 1.74
C LEU A 35 12.50 6.09 3.28
N VAL A 36 11.53 5.45 3.95
CA VAL A 36 11.49 5.33 5.41
C VAL A 36 12.42 4.23 5.89
N ASP A 37 12.39 3.08 5.25
CA ASP A 37 13.24 1.94 5.57
C ASP A 37 13.42 1.03 4.34
N PRO A 38 14.62 1.00 3.72
CA PRO A 38 14.93 0.10 2.62
C PRO A 38 14.77 -1.39 2.96
N HIS A 39 14.82 -1.76 4.25
CA HIS A 39 14.74 -3.15 4.73
C HIS A 39 13.35 -3.53 5.27
N ILE A 40 12.34 -2.69 5.06
CA ILE A 40 10.97 -2.98 5.47
C ILE A 40 10.48 -4.31 4.89
N THR A 41 9.86 -5.11 5.75
CA THR A 41 9.38 -6.45 5.40
C THR A 41 8.14 -6.39 4.51
N ASP A 42 7.89 -7.46 3.77
CA ASP A 42 6.69 -7.57 2.94
C ASP A 42 5.40 -7.57 3.77
N ALA A 43 5.42 -8.16 4.97
CA ALA A 43 4.30 -8.08 5.91
C ALA A 43 3.98 -6.62 6.30
N SER A 44 4.98 -5.82 6.65
CA SER A 44 4.76 -4.41 6.99
C SER A 44 4.32 -3.58 5.79
N LYS A 45 4.79 -3.89 4.58
CA LYS A 45 4.28 -3.26 3.35
C LYS A 45 2.80 -3.59 3.11
N LEU A 46 2.42 -4.85 3.30
CA LEU A 46 1.05 -5.29 3.19
C LEU A 46 0.15 -4.59 4.21
N ASP A 47 0.58 -4.45 5.47
CA ASP A 47 -0.16 -3.70 6.49
C ASP A 47 -0.45 -2.26 6.03
N HIS A 48 0.54 -1.58 5.44
CA HIS A 48 0.35 -0.23 4.89
C HIS A 48 -0.62 -0.21 3.71
N LEU A 49 -0.53 -1.19 2.81
CA LEU A 49 -1.43 -1.32 1.67
C LEU A 49 -2.88 -1.57 2.12
N TYR A 50 -3.10 -2.49 3.06
CA TYR A 50 -4.44 -2.76 3.60
C TYR A 50 -5.01 -1.58 4.37
N HIS A 51 -4.18 -0.87 5.14
CA HIS A 51 -4.64 0.25 5.97
C HIS A 51 -5.22 1.41 5.15
N GLY A 52 -4.74 1.60 3.92
CA GLY A 52 -5.20 2.67 3.04
C GLY A 52 -6.03 2.22 1.84
N LEU A 53 -6.21 0.93 1.62
CA LEU A 53 -6.99 0.41 0.49
C LEU A 53 -8.44 0.89 0.57
N LYS A 54 -9.02 1.27 -0.57
CA LYS A 54 -10.43 1.66 -0.62
C LYS A 54 -11.33 0.47 -0.24
N SER A 55 -12.41 0.75 0.50
CA SER A 55 -13.29 -0.27 1.06
C SER A 55 -13.96 -1.16 0.00
N SER A 56 -14.12 -0.67 -1.24
CA SER A 56 -14.66 -1.45 -2.35
C SER A 56 -13.75 -2.59 -2.79
N LEU A 57 -12.42 -2.46 -2.66
CA LEU A 57 -11.46 -3.52 -3.00
C LEU A 57 -11.06 -4.38 -1.80
N MET A 58 -11.21 -3.83 -0.59
CA MET A 58 -10.68 -4.46 0.62
C MET A 58 -11.23 -5.86 0.86
N LYS A 59 -12.52 -6.10 0.59
CA LYS A 59 -13.14 -7.42 0.82
C LYS A 59 -12.59 -8.49 -0.11
N ASP A 60 -12.39 -8.16 -1.38
CA ASP A 60 -11.96 -9.12 -2.40
C ASP A 60 -10.47 -9.41 -2.28
N VAL A 61 -9.64 -8.39 -2.02
CA VAL A 61 -8.20 -8.58 -1.79
C VAL A 61 -7.94 -9.37 -0.49
N LEU A 62 -8.71 -9.13 0.58
CA LEU A 62 -8.57 -9.91 1.83
C LEU A 62 -8.96 -11.38 1.65
N ARG A 63 -9.92 -11.69 0.78
CA ARG A 63 -10.31 -13.07 0.48
C ARG A 63 -9.17 -13.85 -0.16
N GLU A 64 -8.44 -13.20 -1.07
CA GLU A 64 -7.32 -13.79 -1.79
C GLU A 64 -6.06 -13.92 -0.92
N ALA A 65 -5.99 -13.20 0.21
CA ALA A 65 -4.94 -13.28 1.21
C ALA A 65 -3.50 -13.28 0.63
N PRO A 66 -3.11 -12.24 -0.13
CA PRO A 66 -1.78 -12.17 -0.74
C PRO A 66 -0.68 -12.18 0.31
N ALA A 67 0.39 -12.95 0.05
CA ALA A 67 1.55 -13.08 0.91
C ALA A 67 2.65 -12.05 0.58
N THR A 68 2.59 -11.45 -0.61
CA THR A 68 3.56 -10.43 -1.05
C THR A 68 2.88 -9.17 -1.59
N PRO A 69 3.56 -8.00 -1.58
CA PRO A 69 3.06 -6.78 -2.21
C PRO A 69 2.78 -6.95 -3.71
N ALA A 70 3.55 -7.78 -4.40
CA ALA A 70 3.34 -8.05 -5.82
C ALA A 70 2.04 -8.82 -6.06
N GLU A 71 1.77 -9.85 -5.26
CA GLU A 71 0.49 -10.58 -5.29
C GLU A 71 -0.67 -9.67 -4.93
N PHE A 72 -0.51 -8.79 -3.93
CA PHE A 72 -1.52 -7.79 -3.60
C PHE A 72 -1.88 -6.93 -4.82
N LEU A 73 -0.88 -6.40 -5.53
CA LEU A 73 -1.12 -5.56 -6.70
C LEU A 73 -1.81 -6.33 -7.81
N ASP A 74 -1.38 -7.57 -8.07
CA ASP A 74 -1.99 -8.41 -9.09
C ASP A 74 -3.48 -8.61 -8.80
N LYS A 75 -3.83 -9.03 -7.58
CA LYS A 75 -5.22 -9.26 -7.17
C LYS A 75 -6.04 -7.97 -7.19
N ALA A 76 -5.54 -6.90 -6.59
CA ALA A 76 -6.29 -5.66 -6.49
C ALA A 76 -6.53 -5.01 -7.86
N ARG A 77 -5.66 -5.25 -8.85
CA ARG A 77 -5.88 -4.80 -10.24
C ARG A 77 -6.95 -5.59 -11.00
N HIS A 78 -7.22 -6.83 -10.62
CA HIS A 78 -8.28 -7.63 -11.23
C HIS A 78 -9.67 -7.24 -10.70
N GLU A 79 -9.73 -6.72 -9.47
CA GLU A 79 -10.97 -6.36 -8.78
C GLU A 79 -11.36 -4.87 -8.91
N GLU A 80 -10.46 -4.03 -9.46
CA GLU A 80 -10.66 -2.59 -9.69
C GLU A 80 -11.34 -2.27 -11.02
#